data_AF-A0A3B8VXX9-F1
#
_entry.id   AF-A0A3B8VXX9-F1
#
_cell.length_a   1.000
_cell.length_b   1.000
_cell.length_c   1.000
_cell.angle_alpha   90.00
_cell.angle_beta   90.00
_cell.angle_gamma   90.00
#
_symmetry.space_group_name_H-M   'P 1'
#
loop_
_entity.id
_entity.type
_entity.pdbx_description
1 polymer ?
#
loop_
_entity_poly.entity_id
_entity_poly.type
_entity_poly.pdbx_seq_one_letter_code
_entity_poly.pdbx_strand_id
1 'polypeptide(L)'
;GTAFRVTSAGAVGAQGVIPGIANLIPAICAQGWEAGEAGDADGIREANAGVIVAGKASRIAQGGSANAAAFGAMKASLKIMGILEHDTLSKPFRPLANEEKEQLPPILKELGLLN
;
A
#
# COMPACT_ATOMS: atom_id res chain seq x y z
N GLY A 1 -7.56 -6.26 6.73
CA GLY A 1 -6.71 -7.40 6.40
C GLY A 1 -5.26 -7.09 6.68
N THR A 2 -4.59 -6.38 5.77
CA THR A 2 -3.14 -6.11 5.85
C THR A 2 -2.69 -5.34 7.08
N ALA A 3 -3.38 -4.26 7.45
CA ALA A 3 -3.08 -3.44 8.64
C ALA A 3 -2.89 -4.31 9.90
N PHE A 4 -3.91 -5.11 10.24
CA PHE A 4 -3.88 -6.01 11.39
C PHE A 4 -2.82 -7.11 11.28
N ARG A 5 -2.56 -7.63 10.08
CA ARG A 5 -1.55 -8.69 9.90
C ARG A 5 -0.16 -8.14 10.18
N VAL A 6 0.18 -6.97 9.66
CA VAL A 6 1.53 -6.40 9.81
C VAL A 6 1.85 -6.11 11.28
N THR A 7 0.91 -5.56 12.04
CA THR A 7 1.19 -5.07 13.40
C THR A 7 0.84 -6.04 14.53
N SER A 8 0.14 -7.15 14.25
CA SER A 8 -0.40 -8.03 15.31
C SER A 8 -0.16 -9.51 15.07
N ALA A 9 0.45 -9.91 13.96
CA ALA A 9 0.70 -11.32 13.66
C ALA A 9 1.69 -11.99 14.63
N GLY A 10 2.71 -11.27 15.09
CA GLY A 10 3.65 -11.76 16.10
C GLY A 10 2.97 -12.17 17.41
N ALA A 11 2.03 -11.36 17.88
CA ALA A 11 1.28 -11.61 19.11
C ALA A 11 0.43 -12.90 19.08
N VAL A 12 0.15 -13.46 17.90
CA VAL A 12 -0.56 -14.74 17.73
C VAL A 12 0.38 -15.89 17.32
N GLY A 13 1.70 -15.70 17.47
CA GLY A 13 2.71 -16.71 17.19
C GLY A 13 3.04 -16.90 15.71
N ALA A 14 2.70 -15.95 14.84
CA ALA A 14 3.16 -15.98 13.45
C ALA A 14 4.61 -15.46 13.35
N GLN A 15 5.40 -16.03 12.44
CA GLN A 15 6.83 -15.68 12.25
C GLN A 15 7.03 -14.61 11.17
N GLY A 16 5.96 -14.11 10.54
CA GLY A 16 6.06 -13.11 9.50
C GLY A 16 4.76 -12.87 8.74
N VAL A 17 4.83 -11.98 7.76
CA VAL A 17 3.71 -11.56 6.92
C VAL A 17 4.13 -11.37 5.47
N ILE A 18 3.18 -11.51 4.54
CA ILE A 18 3.39 -11.29 3.10
C ILE A 18 2.42 -10.19 2.60
N PRO A 19 2.62 -8.92 3.00
CA PRO A 19 1.73 -7.82 2.64
C PRO A 19 2.01 -7.35 1.20
N GLY A 20 1.07 -7.56 0.28
CA GLY A 20 1.22 -7.06 -1.10
C GLY A 20 1.47 -5.55 -1.20
N ILE A 21 0.85 -4.77 -0.29
CA ILE A 21 1.02 -3.30 -0.23
C ILE A 21 2.44 -2.86 0.15
N ALA A 22 3.28 -3.75 0.69
CA ALA A 22 4.67 -3.42 1.01
C ALA A 22 5.53 -3.19 -0.25
N ASN A 23 5.05 -3.53 -1.45
CA ASN A 23 5.68 -3.05 -2.67
C ASN A 23 5.61 -1.52 -2.79
N LEU A 24 4.57 -0.89 -2.23
CA LEU A 24 4.41 0.57 -2.23
C LEU A 24 4.93 1.22 -0.95
N ILE A 25 4.64 0.63 0.21
CA ILE A 25 5.00 1.17 1.54
C ILE A 25 5.86 0.19 2.35
N PRO A 26 7.06 -0.19 1.86
CA PRO A 26 7.89 -1.19 2.54
C PRO A 26 8.31 -0.73 3.95
N ALA A 27 8.72 0.53 4.10
CA ALA A 27 9.17 1.09 5.37
C ALA A 27 8.06 1.07 6.44
N ILE A 28 6.84 1.50 6.08
CA ILE A 28 5.68 1.47 6.99
C ILE A 28 5.35 0.03 7.40
N CYS A 29 5.47 -0.93 6.49
CA CYS A 29 5.23 -2.34 6.80
C CYS A 29 6.30 -2.90 7.74
N ALA A 30 7.58 -2.56 7.54
CA ALA A 30 8.67 -2.96 8.42
C ALA A 30 8.51 -2.35 9.82
N GLN A 31 8.28 -1.03 9.90
CA GLN A 31 8.01 -0.33 11.16
C GLN A 31 6.82 -0.95 11.90
N GLY A 32 5.74 -1.26 11.19
CA GLY A 32 4.56 -1.89 11.80
C GLY A 32 4.85 -3.29 12.36
N TRP A 33 5.67 -4.09 11.69
CA TRP A 33 6.12 -5.39 12.20
C TRP A 33 6.95 -5.22 13.47
N GLU A 34 7.98 -4.37 13.43
CA GLU A 34 8.88 -4.11 14.56
C GLU A 34 8.12 -3.57 15.78
N ALA A 35 7.20 -2.63 15.57
CA ALA A 35 6.35 -2.10 16.64
C ALA A 35 5.42 -3.19 17.22
N GLY A 36 4.90 -4.07 16.37
CA GLY A 36 4.13 -5.25 16.79
C GLY A 36 4.92 -6.20 17.68
N GLU A 37 6.16 -6.53 17.27
CA GLU A 37 7.07 -7.40 18.03
C GLU A 37 7.49 -6.79 19.37
N ALA A 38 7.68 -5.47 19.41
CA ALA A 38 8.05 -4.73 20.61
C ALA A 38 6.86 -4.41 21.54
N GLY A 39 5.62 -4.60 21.08
CA GLY A 39 4.42 -4.16 21.79
C GLY A 39 4.28 -2.62 21.86
N ASP A 40 4.89 -1.89 20.94
CA ASP A 40 4.82 -0.42 20.85
C ASP A 40 3.49 0.04 20.27
N ALA A 41 2.58 0.44 21.15
CA ALA A 41 1.23 0.86 20.78
C ALA A 41 1.20 2.09 19.85
N ASP A 42 2.16 3.00 19.97
CA ASP A 42 2.19 4.23 19.17
C ASP A 42 2.75 3.95 17.77
N GLY A 43 3.85 3.20 17.67
CA GLY A 43 4.36 2.71 16.39
C GLY A 43 3.35 1.86 15.63
N ILE A 44 2.60 1.00 16.33
CA ILE A 44 1.49 0.22 15.75
C ILE A 44 0.40 1.15 15.17
N ARG A 45 0.03 2.20 15.91
CA ARG A 45 -1.01 3.14 15.46
C ARG A 45 -0.55 3.93 14.23
N GLU A 46 0.68 4.41 14.23
CA GLU A 46 1.26 5.14 13.10
C GLU A 46 1.34 4.27 11.85
N ALA A 47 1.88 3.05 11.96
CA ALA A 47 1.98 2.13 10.84
C ALA A 47 0.60 1.77 10.28
N ASN A 48 -0.39 1.52 11.15
CA ASN A 48 -1.76 1.26 10.74
C ASN A 48 -2.40 2.45 10.01
N ALA A 49 -2.16 3.67 10.48
CA ALA A 49 -2.62 4.88 9.79
C ALA A 49 -2.01 4.97 8.38
N GLY A 50 -0.71 4.74 8.23
CA GLY A 50 -0.02 4.69 6.94
C GLY A 50 -0.60 3.64 5.99
N VAL A 51 -0.86 2.42 6.49
CA VAL A 51 -1.50 1.36 5.68
C VAL A 51 -2.93 1.75 5.25
N ILE A 52 -3.69 2.44 6.10
CA ILE A 52 -5.04 2.93 5.76
C ILE A 52 -4.98 3.99 4.66
N VAL A 53 -4.03 4.92 4.74
CA VAL A 53 -3.78 5.94 3.72
C VAL A 53 -3.37 5.29 2.40
N ALA A 54 -2.42 4.36 2.40
CA ALA A 54 -2.03 3.62 1.20
C ALA A 54 -3.21 2.84 0.59
N GLY A 55 -4.11 2.31 1.42
CA GLY A 55 -5.33 1.67 0.97
C GLY A 55 -6.33 2.60 0.25
N LYS A 56 -6.20 3.93 0.38
CA LYS A 56 -6.99 4.89 -0.42
C LYS A 56 -6.65 4.78 -1.91
N ALA A 57 -5.40 4.46 -2.26
CA ALA A 57 -4.93 4.42 -3.64
C ALA A 57 -5.73 3.43 -4.50
N SER A 58 -6.06 2.24 -4.00
CA SER A 58 -6.89 1.28 -4.76
C SER A 58 -8.35 1.70 -4.88
N ARG A 59 -8.84 2.65 -4.08
CA ARG A 59 -10.25 3.10 -4.10
C ARG A 59 -10.51 4.19 -5.15
N ILE A 60 -9.48 4.71 -5.81
CA ILE A 60 -9.64 5.70 -6.88
C ILE A 60 -10.14 5.06 -8.19
N ALA A 61 -10.00 3.73 -8.32
CA ALA A 61 -10.48 2.99 -9.47
C ALA A 61 -12.01 3.03 -9.54
N GLN A 62 -12.54 3.48 -10.67
CA GLN A 62 -13.98 3.57 -10.96
C GLN A 62 -14.50 2.34 -11.72
N GLY A 63 -13.65 1.33 -11.94
CA GLY A 63 -14.04 0.07 -12.58
C GLY A 63 -12.98 -1.02 -12.49
N GLY A 64 -13.31 -2.18 -13.05
CA GLY A 64 -12.48 -3.38 -12.96
C GLY A 64 -12.67 -4.17 -11.66
N SER A 65 -11.88 -5.22 -11.48
CA SER A 65 -11.91 -6.04 -10.26
C SER A 65 -11.09 -5.38 -9.14
N ALA A 66 -11.33 -5.79 -7.89
CA ALA A 66 -10.54 -5.33 -6.74
C ALA A 66 -9.03 -5.58 -6.93
N ASN A 67 -8.65 -6.70 -7.57
CA ASN A 67 -7.26 -6.99 -7.89
C ASN A 67 -6.69 -6.04 -8.96
N ALA A 68 -7.46 -5.72 -10.00
CA ALA A 68 -7.06 -4.75 -11.01
C ALA A 68 -6.84 -3.36 -10.37
N ALA A 69 -7.75 -2.94 -9.49
CA ALA A 69 -7.64 -1.69 -8.76
C ALA A 69 -6.41 -1.66 -7.85
N ALA A 70 -6.16 -2.72 -7.09
CA ALA A 70 -5.01 -2.81 -6.18
C ALA A 70 -3.67 -2.80 -6.93
N PHE A 71 -3.51 -3.67 -7.95
CA PHE A 71 -2.27 -3.72 -8.72
C PHE A 71 -2.07 -2.48 -9.60
N GLY A 72 -3.15 -1.96 -10.18
CA GLY A 72 -3.13 -0.75 -11.00
C GLY A 72 -2.70 0.47 -10.19
N ALA A 73 -3.31 0.69 -9.02
CA ALA A 73 -2.92 1.77 -8.13
C ALA A 73 -1.47 1.64 -7.66
N MET A 74 -1.06 0.43 -7.27
CA MET A 74 0.31 0.18 -6.82
C MET A 74 1.35 0.46 -7.91
N LYS A 75 1.16 -0.08 -9.13
CA LYS A 75 2.12 0.14 -10.22
C LYS A 75 2.09 1.57 -10.75
N ALA A 76 0.92 2.22 -10.77
CA ALA A 76 0.82 3.63 -11.14
C ALA A 76 1.54 4.53 -10.12
N SER A 77 1.37 4.27 -8.82
CA SER A 77 2.12 4.98 -7.78
C SER A 77 3.63 4.79 -7.93
N LEU A 78 4.10 3.55 -8.10
CA LEU A 78 5.52 3.25 -8.30
C LEU A 78 6.08 3.91 -9.57
N LYS A 79 5.28 4.06 -10.62
CA LYS A 79 5.66 4.81 -11.81
C LYS A 79 5.77 6.30 -11.55
N ILE A 80 4.82 6.91 -10.83
CA ILE A 80 4.87 8.32 -10.41
C ILE A 80 6.11 8.60 -9.56
N MET A 81 6.48 7.64 -8.70
CA MET A 81 7.71 7.69 -7.88
C MET A 81 9.00 7.46 -8.68
N GLY A 82 8.93 7.14 -9.98
CA GLY A 82 10.09 6.85 -10.81
C GLY A 82 10.73 5.48 -10.58
N ILE A 83 10.07 4.57 -9.84
CA ILE A 83 10.57 3.21 -9.56
C ILE A 83 10.27 2.25 -10.72
N LEU A 84 9.12 2.43 -11.38
CA LEU A 84 8.75 1.65 -12.56
C LEU A 84 8.66 2.54 -13.80
N GLU A 85 9.06 2.01 -14.95
CA GLU A 85 8.87 2.68 -16.24
C GLU A 85 7.40 2.62 -16.71
N HIS A 86 6.71 1.52 -16.40
CA HIS A 86 5.36 1.24 -16.87
C HIS A 86 4.44 0.70 -15.76
N ASP A 87 3.19 1.14 -15.79
CA ASP A 87 2.10 0.75 -14.90
C ASP A 87 1.12 -0.25 -15.55
N THR A 88 1.56 -0.91 -16.63
CA THR A 88 0.74 -1.87 -17.38
C THR A 88 0.39 -3.09 -16.53
N LEU A 89 -0.80 -3.62 -16.77
CA LEU A 89 -1.28 -4.87 -16.18
C LEU A 89 -1.45 -5.94 -17.26
N SER A 90 -1.23 -7.20 -16.89
CA SER A 90 -1.51 -8.33 -17.77
C SER A 90 -3.02 -8.49 -17.97
N LYS A 91 -3.42 -8.85 -19.19
CA LYS A 91 -4.82 -9.21 -19.49
C LYS A 91 -5.28 -10.34 -18.55
N PRO A 92 -6.53 -10.33 -18.05
CA PRO A 92 -7.63 -9.41 -18.39
C PRO A 92 -7.70 -8.14 -17.53
N PHE A 93 -6.69 -7.83 -16.72
CA PHE A 93 -6.74 -6.67 -15.85
C PHE A 93 -6.60 -5.36 -16.63
N ARG A 94 -7.51 -4.43 -16.37
CA ARG A 94 -7.49 -3.07 -16.89
C ARG A 94 -6.54 -2.21 -16.03
N PRO A 95 -5.58 -1.48 -16.62
CA PRO A 95 -4.83 -0.43 -15.92
C PRO A 95 -5.75 0.72 -15.47
N LEU A 96 -5.30 1.53 -14.51
CA LEU A 96 -6.00 2.77 -14.19
C LEU A 96 -6.05 3.71 -15.41
N ALA A 97 -7.15 4.42 -15.56
CA ALA A 97 -7.28 5.55 -16.48
C ALA A 97 -6.42 6.73 -16.01
N ASN A 98 -6.15 7.68 -16.89
CA ASN A 98 -5.27 8.80 -16.55
C ASN A 98 -5.91 9.71 -15.48
N GLU A 99 -7.21 9.91 -15.58
CA GLU A 99 -8.02 10.71 -14.63
C GLU A 99 -8.06 10.07 -13.24
N GLU A 100 -8.02 8.73 -13.17
CA GLU A 100 -7.90 8.01 -11.89
C GLU A 100 -6.50 8.23 -11.28
N LYS A 101 -5.44 8.23 -12.10
CA LYS A 101 -4.05 8.41 -11.64
C LYS A 101 -3.76 9.81 -11.10
N GLU A 102 -4.47 10.83 -11.58
CA GLU A 102 -4.35 12.21 -11.08
C GLU A 102 -4.67 12.33 -9.58
N GLN A 103 -5.39 11.35 -9.01
CA GLN A 103 -5.70 11.30 -7.57
C GLN A 103 -4.60 10.65 -6.71
N LEU A 104 -3.56 10.06 -7.32
CA LEU A 104 -2.48 9.39 -6.58
C LEU A 104 -1.48 10.35 -5.92
N PRO A 105 -1.00 11.44 -6.56
CA PRO A 105 0.03 12.30 -5.98
C PRO A 105 -0.30 12.83 -4.56
N PRO A 106 -1.54 13.28 -4.25
CA PRO A 106 -1.88 13.69 -2.88
C PRO A 106 -1.75 12.56 -1.86
N ILE A 107 -2.15 11.34 -2.21
CA ILE A 107 -2.02 10.15 -1.34
C ILE A 107 -0.55 9.83 -1.10
N LEU A 108 0.29 9.93 -2.14
CA LEU A 108 1.73 9.68 -2.02
C LEU A 108 2.42 10.76 -1.18
N LYS A 109 2.02 12.02 -1.28
CA LYS A 109 2.50 13.11 -0.41
C LYS A 109 2.10 12.88 1.05
N GLU A 110 0.86 12.46 1.31
CA GLU A 110 0.39 12.10 2.67
C GLU A 110 1.20 10.94 3.27
N LEU A 111 1.70 10.02 2.43
CA LEU A 111 2.59 8.92 2.83
C LEU A 111 4.08 9.29 2.90
N GLY A 112 4.47 10.52 2.56
CA GLY A 112 5.88 10.93 2.47
C GLY A 112 6.66 10.25 1.33
N LEU A 113 5.97 9.75 0.31
CA LEU A 113 6.56 9.04 -0.83
C LEU A 113 6.82 9.93 -2.06
N LEU A 114 6.34 11.16 -2.04
CA LEU A 114 6.47 12.12 -3.12
C LEU A 114 6.63 13.53 -2.53
N ASN A 115 7.57 14.32 -3.06
CA ASN A 115 7.81 15.71 -2.66
C ASN A 115 7.00 16.67 -3.55
#